data_AF-Q8ZZW4-F1
#
_entry.id   AF-Q8ZZW4-F1
#
_cell.length_a   1.000
_cell.length_b   1.000
_cell.length_c   1.000
_cell.angle_alpha   90.00
_cell.angle_beta   90.00
_cell.angle_gamma   90.00
#
_symmetry.space_group_name_H-M   'P 1'
#
loop_
_entity.id
_entity.type
_entity.pdbx_description
1 polymer ?
#
loop_
_entity_poly.entity_id
_entity_poly.type
_entity_poly.pdbx_seq_one_letter_code
_entity_poly.pdbx_strand_id
1 'polypeptide(L)' 'MLRVERNGPLVKLSFEKGDREAVAVGPLSDLPAVLGLFVAQMAREEFAVEDICQALKEAVEKIKSA' A
#
# COMPACT_ATOMS: atom_id res chain seq x y z
N MET A 1 3.08 9.39 3.55
CA MET A 1 3.44 9.51 2.13
C MET A 1 3.41 8.14 1.50
N LEU A 2 2.60 7.96 0.45
CA LEU A 2 2.49 6.70 -0.28
C LEU A 2 3.51 6.60 -1.42
N ARG A 3 4.26 5.50 -1.45
CA ARG A 3 5.14 5.09 -2.55
C ARG A 3 4.63 3.79 -3.17
N VAL A 4 4.61 3.75 -4.51
CA VAL A 4 4.23 2.57 -5.30
C VAL A 4 5.39 2.25 -6.23
N GLU A 5 6.02 1.09 -6.04
CA GLU A 5 7.16 0.63 -6.82
C GLU A 5 6.75 -0.63 -7.59
N ARG A 6 7.07 -0.68 -8.89
CA ARG A 6 6.82 -1.86 -9.73
C ARG A 6 8.15 -2.46 -10.16
N ASN A 7 8.32 -3.75 -9.89
CA ASN A 7 9.50 -4.52 -10.25
C ASN A 7 9.05 -5.77 -11.01
N GLY A 8 8.89 -5.63 -12.33
CA GLY A 8 8.37 -6.69 -13.19
C GLY A 8 6.97 -7.15 -12.74
N PRO A 9 6.79 -8.44 -12.38
CA PRO A 9 5.49 -8.96 -11.94
C PRO A 9 5.11 -8.56 -10.51
N LEU A 10 6.00 -7.92 -9.76
CA LEU A 10 5.78 -7.54 -8.37
C LEU A 10 5.45 -6.04 -8.24
N VAL A 11 4.58 -5.74 -7.27
CA VAL A 11 4.31 -4.38 -6.79
C VAL A 11 4.65 -4.29 -5.30
N LYS A 12 5.23 -3.17 -4.91
CA LYS A 12 5.51 -2.80 -3.52
C LYS A 12 4.77 -1.50 -3.19
N LEU A 13 3.97 -1.53 -2.14
CA LEU A 13 3.27 -0.39 -1.56
C LEU A 13 3.95 -0.06 -0.24
N SER A 14 4.36 1.20 -0.05
CA SER A 14 4.98 1.68 1.19
C SER A 14 4.29 2.96 1.64
N PHE A 15 3.85 3.04 2.89
CA PHE A 15 3.30 4.26 3.47
C PHE A 15 4.05 4.63 4.74
N GLU A 16 4.49 5.87 4.79
CA GLU A 16 5.29 6.41 5.89
C GLU A 16 4.62 7.66 6.50
N LYS A 17 4.54 7.76 7.83
CA LYS A 17 4.06 8.96 8.53
C LYS A 17 4.75 9.09 9.88
N GLY A 18 5.57 10.13 10.05
CA GLY A 18 6.45 10.24 11.22
C GLY A 18 7.46 9.09 11.21
N ASP A 19 7.64 8.44 12.36
CA ASP A 19 8.61 7.34 12.53
C ASP A 19 8.05 5.95 12.17
N ARG A 20 6.86 5.89 11.55
CA ARG A 20 6.16 4.64 11.22
C ARG A 20 6.14 4.41 9.72
N GLU A 21 6.36 3.16 9.34
CA GLU A 21 6.30 2.69 7.95
C GLU A 21 5.55 1.36 7.85
N ALA A 22 4.59 1.28 6.93
CA ALA A 22 3.94 0.03 6.54
C ALA A 22 4.30 -0.33 5.09
N VAL A 23 4.69 -1.60 4.87
CA VAL A 23 5.12 -2.09 3.57
C VAL A 23 4.37 -3.38 3.21
N ALA A 24 3.84 -3.44 1.99
CA ALA A 24 3.29 -4.66 1.40
C ALA A 24 3.92 -4.92 0.03
N VAL A 25 4.28 -6.17 -0.23
CA VAL A 25 4.87 -6.61 -1.49
C VAL A 25 4.14 -7.85 -1.96
N GLY A 26 3.82 -7.91 -3.24
CA GLY A 26 3.28 -9.12 -3.84
C GLY A 26 3.06 -8.99 -5.34
N PRO A 27 2.47 -10.01 -5.98
CA PRO A 27 2.30 -10.03 -7.41
C PRO A 27 1.21 -9.06 -7.88
N LEU A 28 1.47 -8.34 -8.98
CA LEU A 28 0.51 -7.42 -9.60
C LEU A 28 -0.74 -8.17 -10.10
N SER A 29 -0.58 -9.45 -10.48
CA SER A 29 -1.67 -10.33 -10.90
C SER A 29 -2.67 -10.63 -9.79
N ASP A 30 -2.27 -10.47 -8.52
CA ASP A 30 -3.15 -10.61 -7.35
C ASP A 30 -3.19 -9.30 -6.54
N LEU A 31 -3.58 -8.24 -7.23
CA LEU A 31 -3.73 -6.92 -6.63
C LEU A 31 -4.65 -6.90 -5.39
N PRO A 32 -5.79 -7.63 -5.36
CA PRO A 32 -6.63 -7.69 -4.16
C PRO A 32 -5.88 -8.20 -2.93
N ALA A 33 -5.07 -9.25 -3.06
CA ALA A 33 -4.27 -9.75 -1.94
C ALA A 33 -3.21 -8.73 -1.48
N VAL A 34 -2.54 -8.04 -2.42
CA VAL A 34 -1.56 -7.00 -2.07
C VAL A 34 -2.19 -5.83 -1.33
N LEU A 35 -3.35 -5.35 -1.80
CA LEU A 35 -4.07 -4.25 -1.15
C LEU A 35 -4.59 -4.66 0.23
N GLY A 36 -5.11 -5.88 0.37
CA GLY A 36 -5.53 -6.41 1.68
C GLY A 36 -4.36 -6.54 2.65
N LEU A 37 -3.22 -7.06 2.19
CA LEU A 37 -1.99 -7.10 2.97
C LEU A 37 -1.56 -5.70 3.38
N PHE A 38 -1.59 -4.72 2.47
CA PHE A 38 -1.23 -3.34 2.76
C PHE A 38 -2.07 -2.73 3.88
N VAL A 39 -3.39 -2.91 3.83
CA VAL A 39 -4.30 -2.49 4.91
C VAL A 39 -3.95 -3.18 6.23
N ALA A 40 -3.69 -4.50 6.21
CA ALA A 40 -3.32 -5.24 7.41
C ALA A 40 -2.00 -4.75 8.03
N GLN A 41 -1.00 -4.42 7.20
CA GLN A 41 0.27 -3.87 7.66
C GLN A 41 0.06 -2.47 8.26
N MET A 42 -0.72 -1.60 7.62
CA MET A 42 -1.02 -0.29 8.20
C MET A 42 -1.80 -0.37 9.52
N ALA A 43 -2.75 -1.31 9.63
CA ALA A 43 -3.45 -1.53 10.89
C ALA A 43 -2.50 -2.02 12.00
N ARG A 44 -1.52 -2.89 11.67
CA ARG A 44 -0.51 -3.37 12.62
C ARG A 44 0.37 -2.26 13.17
N GLU A 45 0.73 -1.29 12.33
CA GLU A 45 1.53 -0.12 12.73
C GLU A 45 0.67 1.00 13.36
N GLU A 46 -0.59 0.72 13.69
CA GLU A 46 -1.52 1.63 14.38
C GLU A 46 -1.77 2.94 13.61
N PHE A 47 -1.73 2.90 12.28
CA PHE A 47 -2.14 4.06 11.47
C PHE A 47 -3.64 4.33 11.67
N ALA A 48 -4.03 5.61 11.64
CA ALA A 48 -5.43 5.99 11.76
C ALA A 48 -6.25 5.48 10.57
N VAL A 49 -7.54 5.21 10.79
CA VAL A 49 -8.43 4.67 9.74
C VAL A 49 -8.49 5.62 8.54
N GLU A 50 -8.44 6.92 8.77
CA GLU A 50 -8.42 7.95 7.73
C GLU A 50 -7.16 7.86 6.87
N ASP A 51 -6.00 7.60 7.49
CA ASP A 51 -4.73 7.43 6.78
C ASP A 51 -4.76 6.15 5.92
N ILE A 52 -5.32 5.06 6.45
CA ILE A 52 -5.49 3.79 5.74
C ILE A 52 -6.36 3.97 4.51
N CYS A 53 -7.53 4.59 4.68
CA CYS A 53 -8.47 4.84 3.59
C CYS A 53 -7.85 5.75 2.51
N GLN A 54 -7.15 6.82 2.92
CA GLN A 54 -6.50 7.74 2.00
C GLN A 54 -5.35 7.04 1.23
N ALA A 55 -4.50 6.29 1.92
CA ALA A 55 -3.41 5.54 1.31
C ALA A 55 -3.92 4.47 0.34
N LEU A 56 -5.00 3.77 0.69
CA LEU A 56 -5.61 2.76 -0.17
C LEU A 56 -6.20 3.39 -1.44
N LYS A 57 -6.90 4.51 -1.31
CA LYS A 57 -7.44 5.25 -2.46
C LYS A 57 -6.31 5.68 -3.41
N GLU A 58 -5.28 6.32 -2.88
CA GLU A 58 -4.12 6.76 -3.67
C GLU A 58 -3.39 5.58 -4.33
N ALA A 59 -3.26 4.44 -3.64
CA ALA A 59 -2.62 3.24 -4.19
C ALA A 59 -3.40 2.72 -5.40
N VAL A 60 -4.73 2.60 -5.30
CA VAL A 60 -5.58 2.16 -6.41
C VAL A 60 -5.49 3.12 -7.59
N GLU A 61 -5.51 4.44 -7.35
CA GLU A 61 -5.39 5.45 -8.40
C GLU A 61 -4.04 5.37 -9.12
N LYS A 62 -2.93 5.32 -8.38
CA LYS A 62 -1.57 5.20 -8.94
C LYS A 62 -1.35 3.89 -9.69
N ILE A 63 -1.94 2.80 -9.22
CA ILE A 63 -1.81 1.50 -9.89
C ILE A 63 -2.65 1.45 -11.16
N LYS A 64 -3.80 2.13 -11.24
CA LYS A 64 -4.60 2.19 -12.48
C LYS A 64 -4.04 3.14 -13.54
N SER A 65 -3.26 4.13 -13.12
CA SER A 65 -2.70 5.18 -14.01
C SER A 65 -1.29 4.89 -14.51
N ALA A 66 -0.67 3.80 -14.03
CA ALA A 66 0.64 3.31 -14.46
C ALA A 66 0.50 1.99 -15.22
#